data_AF-A0A3R6F8E7-F1
#
_entry.id   AF-A0A3R6F8E7-F1
#
_cell.length_a   1.000
_cell.length_b   1.000
_cell.length_c   1.000
_cell.angle_alpha   90.00
_cell.angle_beta   90.00
_cell.angle_gamma   90.00
#
_symmetry.space_group_name_H-M   'P 1'
#
loop_
_entity.id
_entity.type
_entity.pdbx_description
1 polymer ?
#
loop_
_entity_poly.entity_id
_entity_poly.type
_entity_poly.pdbx_seq_one_letter_code
_entity_poly.pdbx_strand_id
1 'polypeptide(L)'
;MEVFTELTPECDITAQMYAAGYEKKEIAVLKHRAVSTINNQLQTAFLILGVRNGRELALKLAERLSGIRLTLDFTSATKSAVACVLLVILCLNTHFDMRRQRIRPRSSANVELVARTRIRARGRNILIF
;
A
#
# COMPACT_ATOMS: atom_id res chain seq x y z
N MET A 1 -14.00 -19.16 -4.15
CA MET A 1 -13.96 -19.39 -5.61
C MET A 1 -12.71 -20.19 -5.87
N GLU A 2 -12.85 -21.42 -6.37
CA GLU A 2 -11.70 -22.26 -6.71
C GLU A 2 -11.10 -21.72 -8.01
N VAL A 3 -9.84 -21.29 -7.96
CA VAL A 3 -9.10 -20.71 -9.09
C VAL A 3 -8.25 -21.79 -9.76
N PHE A 4 -7.78 -22.76 -8.97
CA PHE A 4 -7.04 -23.93 -9.48
C PHE A 4 -7.82 -25.22 -9.21
N THR A 5 -8.45 -25.76 -10.25
CA THR A 5 -9.18 -27.04 -10.19
C THR A 5 -8.28 -28.26 -9.98
N GLU A 6 -6.96 -28.08 -10.11
CA GLU A 6 -5.94 -29.12 -9.95
C GLU A 6 -5.43 -29.22 -8.49
N LEU A 7 -5.74 -28.22 -7.66
CA LEU A 7 -5.32 -28.16 -6.27
C LEU A 7 -6.47 -28.51 -5.32
N THR A 8 -6.11 -28.97 -4.12
CA THR A 8 -7.08 -29.03 -3.03
C THR A 8 -7.53 -27.62 -2.65
N PRO A 9 -8.78 -27.43 -2.21
CA PRO A 9 -9.34 -26.10 -1.94
C PRO A 9 -8.53 -25.35 -0.87
N GLU A 10 -8.00 -26.05 0.13
CA GLU A 10 -7.14 -25.42 1.14
C GLU A 10 -5.81 -24.91 0.56
N CYS A 11 -5.24 -25.65 -0.39
CA CYS A 11 -3.96 -25.33 -1.01
C CYS A 11 -4.12 -24.17 -2.00
N ASP A 12 -5.23 -24.14 -2.73
CA ASP A 12 -5.59 -23.06 -3.66
C ASP A 12 -5.70 -21.72 -2.93
N ILE A 13 -6.39 -21.69 -1.78
CA ILE A 13 -6.51 -20.47 -0.95
C ILE A 13 -5.13 -20.01 -0.44
N THR A 14 -4.26 -20.95 -0.04
CA THR A 14 -2.89 -20.63 0.39
C THR A 14 -2.06 -20.07 -0.78
N ALA A 15 -2.18 -20.64 -1.97
CA ALA A 15 -1.49 -20.19 -3.18
C ALA A 15 -1.96 -18.80 -3.62
N GLN A 16 -3.26 -18.51 -3.52
CA GLN A 16 -3.86 -17.20 -3.77
C GLN A 16 -3.32 -16.12 -2.83
N MET A 17 -3.29 -16.39 -1.53
CA MET A 17 -2.73 -15.43 -0.56
C MET A 17 -1.23 -15.19 -0.82
N TYR A 18 -0.47 -16.24 -1.12
CA TYR A 18 0.94 -16.09 -1.45
C TYR A 18 1.14 -15.29 -2.76
N ALA A 19 0.31 -15.53 -3.77
CA ALA A 19 0.32 -14.79 -5.04
C ALA A 19 -0.08 -13.31 -4.87
N ALA A 20 -0.95 -12.99 -3.91
CA ALA A 20 -1.31 -11.62 -3.55
C ALA A 20 -0.20 -10.86 -2.80
N GLY A 21 0.87 -11.56 -2.40
CA GLY A 21 2.04 -10.96 -1.75
C GLY A 21 2.09 -11.13 -0.23
N TYR A 22 1.20 -11.92 0.37
CA TYR A 22 1.27 -12.22 1.81
C TYR A 22 2.48 -13.10 2.14
N GLU A 23 3.15 -12.81 3.25
CA GLU A 23 4.25 -13.64 3.72
C GLU A 23 3.74 -14.97 4.28
N LYS A 24 4.59 -16.01 4.22
CA LYS A 24 4.26 -17.34 4.77
C LYS A 24 3.86 -17.29 6.25
N LYS A 25 4.47 -16.38 7.02
CA LYS A 25 4.17 -16.19 8.45
C LYS A 25 2.80 -15.55 8.65
N GLU A 26 2.45 -14.56 7.83
CA GLU A 26 1.14 -13.90 7.87
C GLU A 26 0.03 -14.88 7.51
N ILE A 27 0.24 -15.67 6.44
CA ILE A 27 -0.69 -16.71 6.03
C ILE A 27 -0.89 -17.76 7.13
N ALA A 28 0.19 -18.16 7.81
CA ALA A 28 0.13 -19.10 8.92
C ALA A 28 -0.72 -18.56 10.09
N VAL A 29 -0.55 -17.28 10.42
CA VAL A 29 -1.35 -16.58 11.45
C VAL A 29 -2.82 -16.52 11.04
N LEU A 30 -3.11 -16.10 9.80
CA LEU A 30 -4.48 -15.97 9.28
C LEU A 30 -5.21 -17.31 9.21
N LYS A 31 -4.51 -18.40 8.85
CA LYS A 31 -5.10 -19.75 8.79
C LYS A 31 -5.05 -20.49 10.13
N HIS A 32 -4.46 -19.91 11.18
CA HIS A 32 -4.18 -20.60 12.45
C HIS A 32 -3.47 -21.96 12.26
N ARG A 33 -2.50 -22.02 11.34
CA ARG A 33 -1.71 -23.22 11.04
C ARG A 33 -0.23 -22.95 11.28
N ALA A 34 0.55 -24.02 11.46
CA ALA A 34 2.00 -23.89 11.54
C ALA A 34 2.60 -23.40 10.22
N VAL A 35 3.67 -22.61 10.30
CA VAL A 35 4.40 -22.11 9.12
C VAL A 35 4.93 -23.26 8.25
N SER A 36 5.32 -24.37 8.86
CA SER A 36 5.76 -25.58 8.16
C SER A 36 4.65 -26.19 7.29
N THR A 37 3.41 -26.20 7.80
CA THR A 37 2.23 -26.68 7.06
C THR A 37 1.97 -25.81 5.83
N ILE A 38 2.03 -24.48 5.97
CA ILE A 38 1.89 -23.54 4.85
C ILE A 38 3.01 -23.75 3.82
N ASN A 39 4.24 -23.97 4.26
CA ASN A 39 5.36 -24.21 3.35
C ASN A 39 5.19 -25.52 2.57
N ASN A 40 4.69 -26.59 3.21
CA ASN A 40 4.40 -27.86 2.55
C ASN A 40 3.26 -27.72 1.52
N GLN A 41 2.20 -26.99 1.86
CA GLN A 41 1.11 -26.67 0.92
C GLN A 41 1.66 -25.91 -0.30
N LEU A 42 2.49 -24.88 -0.09
CA LEU A 42 3.09 -24.13 -1.20
C LEU A 42 4.04 -24.97 -2.06
N GLN A 43 4.85 -25.84 -1.47
CA GLN A 43 5.70 -26.77 -2.23
C GLN A 43 4.87 -27.71 -3.10
N THR A 44 3.78 -28.24 -2.55
CA THR A 44 2.84 -29.10 -3.28
C THR A 44 2.17 -28.32 -4.41
N ALA A 45 1.75 -27.08 -4.15
CA ALA A 45 1.20 -26.17 -5.16
C ALA A 45 2.18 -25.90 -6.30
N PHE A 46 3.44 -25.59 -5.98
CA PHE A 46 4.49 -25.35 -6.98
C PHE A 46 4.77 -26.59 -7.83
N LEU A 47 4.77 -27.77 -7.22
CA LEU A 47 4.97 -29.03 -7.92
C LEU A 47 3.82 -29.32 -8.89
N ILE A 48 2.57 -29.25 -8.43
CA ILE A 48 1.38 -29.54 -9.23
C ILE A 48 1.23 -28.53 -10.36
N LEU A 49 1.39 -27.23 -10.05
CA LEU A 49 1.26 -26.17 -11.04
C LEU A 49 2.49 -26.05 -11.96
N GLY A 50 3.57 -26.82 -11.72
CA GLY A 50 4.80 -26.77 -12.51
C GLY A 50 5.49 -25.40 -12.45
N VAL A 51 5.39 -24.71 -11.33
CA VAL A 51 5.88 -23.34 -11.13
C VAL A 51 7.15 -23.35 -10.29
N ARG A 52 8.16 -22.57 -10.68
CA ARG A 52 9.44 -22.51 -9.97
C ARG A 52 9.55 -21.36 -8.99
N ASN A 53 8.74 -20.31 -9.16
CA ASN A 53 8.86 -19.10 -8.37
C ASN A 53 7.50 -18.48 -8.03
N GLY A 54 7.45 -17.70 -6.93
CA GLY A 54 6.22 -17.00 -6.53
C GLY A 54 5.69 -16.04 -7.59
N ARG A 55 6.59 -15.44 -8.38
CA ARG A 55 6.21 -14.56 -9.51
C ARG A 55 5.45 -15.31 -10.62
N GLU A 56 5.92 -16.50 -10.97
CA GLU A 56 5.25 -17.35 -11.96
C GLU A 56 3.89 -17.83 -11.44
N LEU A 57 3.78 -18.08 -10.13
CA LEU A 57 2.51 -18.43 -9.50
C LEU A 57 1.51 -17.28 -9.59
N ALA A 58 1.94 -16.05 -9.29
CA ALA A 58 1.11 -14.87 -9.40
C ALA A 58 0.66 -14.60 -10.85
N LEU A 59 1.56 -14.81 -11.83
CA LEU A 59 1.20 -14.72 -13.24
C LEU A 59 0.17 -15.77 -13.63
N LYS A 60 0.37 -17.05 -13.28
CA LYS A 60 -0.61 -18.10 -13.53
C LYS A 60 -1.96 -17.80 -12.87
N LEU A 61 -1.95 -17.28 -11.64
CA LEU A 61 -3.17 -16.88 -10.94
C LEU A 61 -3.92 -15.81 -11.73
N ALA A 62 -3.19 -14.79 -12.19
CA ALA A 62 -3.74 -13.69 -12.94
C ALA A 62 -4.32 -14.14 -14.30
N GLU A 63 -3.62 -15.04 -15.00
CA GLU A 63 -4.11 -15.68 -16.23
C GLU A 63 -5.45 -16.42 -15.98
N ARG A 64 -5.55 -17.18 -14.88
CA ARG A 64 -6.76 -17.94 -14.54
C ARG A 64 -7.93 -17.05 -14.14
N LEU A 65 -7.68 -15.99 -13.37
CA LEU A 65 -8.71 -15.04 -12.95
C LEU A 65 -9.23 -14.18 -14.11
N SER A 66 -8.36 -13.82 -15.04
CA SER A 66 -8.70 -12.92 -16.15
C SER A 66 -9.22 -13.66 -17.39
N GLY A 67 -9.02 -14.99 -17.47
CA GLY A 67 -9.40 -15.79 -18.64
C GLY A 67 -8.65 -15.43 -19.94
N ILE A 68 -7.72 -14.49 -19.86
CA ILE A 68 -6.87 -13.96 -20.92
C ILE A 68 -5.43 -14.11 -20.43
N ARG A 69 -4.51 -14.50 -21.32
CA ARG A 69 -3.07 -14.51 -20.98
C ARG A 69 -2.64 -13.09 -20.61
N LEU A 70 -2.52 -12.84 -19.30
CA LEU A 70 -2.02 -11.59 -18.74
C LEU A 70 -0.52 -11.54 -18.95
N THR A 71 -0.12 -11.26 -20.20
CA THR A 71 1.17 -10.65 -20.44
C THR A 71 1.11 -9.26 -19.82
N LEU A 72 1.80 -9.05 -18.70
CA LEU A 72 2.17 -7.72 -18.20
C LEU A 72 3.18 -7.02 -19.16
N ASP A 73 3.05 -7.30 -20.47
CA ASP A 73 3.64 -6.57 -21.57
C ASP A 73 2.85 -5.28 -21.76
N PHE A 74 2.68 -4.53 -20.66
CA PHE A 74 2.44 -3.12 -20.76
C PHE A 74 3.60 -2.56 -21.58
N THR A 75 3.30 -2.17 -22.83
CA THR A 75 4.18 -1.43 -23.72
C THR A 75 4.95 -0.39 -22.91
N SER A 76 6.22 -0.16 -23.23
CA SER A 76 7.03 0.87 -22.53
C SER A 76 6.26 2.21 -22.38
N ALA A 77 5.41 2.54 -23.36
CA ALA A 77 4.47 3.65 -23.36
C ALA A 77 3.44 3.62 -22.19
N THR A 78 2.80 2.48 -21.88
CA THR A 78 1.82 2.41 -20.79
C THR A 78 2.50 2.44 -19.42
N LYS A 79 3.68 1.83 -19.28
CA LYS A 79 4.51 1.97 -18.05
C LYS A 79 4.94 3.43 -17.84
N SER A 80 5.39 4.09 -18.89
CA SER A 80 5.76 5.52 -18.86
C SER A 80 4.56 6.42 -18.56
N ALA A 81 3.41 6.16 -19.17
CA ALA A 81 2.18 6.92 -18.91
C ALA A 81 1.73 6.79 -17.45
N VAL A 82 1.72 5.57 -16.89
CA VAL A 82 1.37 5.33 -15.48
C VAL A 82 2.38 6.02 -14.55
N ALA A 83 3.68 5.94 -14.85
CA ALA A 83 4.71 6.63 -14.07
C ALA A 83 4.53 8.16 -14.11
N CYS A 84 4.28 8.74 -15.28
CA CYS A 84 3.99 10.16 -15.44
C CYS A 84 2.75 10.58 -14.65
N VAL A 85 1.66 9.81 -14.72
CA VAL A 85 0.42 10.10 -13.96
C VAL A 85 0.67 10.06 -12.46
N LEU A 86 1.37 9.05 -11.96
CA LEU A 86 1.71 8.95 -10.54
C LEU A 86 2.61 10.09 -10.07
N LEU A 87 3.58 10.50 -10.90
CA LEU A 87 4.43 11.66 -10.62
C LEU A 87 3.61 12.96 -10.56
N VAL A 88 2.66 13.16 -11.48
CA VAL A 88 1.77 14.33 -11.45
C VAL A 88 0.95 14.34 -10.16
N ILE A 89 0.37 13.20 -9.77
CA ILE A 89 -0.40 13.09 -8.52
C ILE A 89 0.48 13.42 -7.31
N LEU A 90 1.72 12.91 -7.26
CA LEU A 90 2.66 13.19 -6.18
C LEU A 90 3.10 14.67 -6.13
N CYS A 91 3.38 15.26 -7.29
CA CYS A 91 3.70 16.69 -7.42
C CYS A 91 2.54 17.58 -6.97
N LEU A 92 1.30 17.24 -7.35
CA LEU A 92 0.12 17.94 -6.89
C LEU A 92 -0.05 17.79 -5.38
N ASN A 93 0.09 16.57 -4.84
CA ASN A 93 -0.07 16.30 -3.42
C ASN A 93 0.95 17.08 -2.57
N THR A 94 2.22 17.09 -2.97
CA THR A 94 3.28 17.88 -2.33
C THR A 94 3.06 19.38 -2.45
N HIS A 95 2.60 19.86 -3.61
CA HIS A 95 2.26 21.27 -3.79
C HIS A 95 1.07 21.69 -2.90
N PHE A 96 0.03 20.85 -2.79
CA PHE A 96 -1.09 21.08 -1.87
C PHE A 96 -0.63 21.04 -0.41
N ASP A 97 0.26 20.11 -0.04
CA ASP A 97 0.82 20.04 1.30
C ASP A 97 1.64 21.28 1.64
N MET A 98 2.53 21.74 0.74
CA MET A 98 3.27 22.98 0.92
C MET A 98 2.36 24.22 0.99
N ARG A 99 1.28 24.27 0.19
CA ARG A 99 0.25 25.32 0.30
C ARG A 99 -0.42 25.31 1.68
N ARG A 100 -0.75 24.12 2.20
CA ARG A 100 -1.34 23.94 3.52
C ARG A 100 -0.38 24.34 4.64
N GLN A 101 0.90 23.97 4.51
CA GLN A 101 1.99 24.38 5.39
C GLN A 101 2.33 25.87 5.29
N ARG A 102 1.96 26.58 4.22
CA ARG A 102 2.17 28.06 4.12
C ARG A 102 1.09 28.86 4.84
N ILE A 103 -0.10 28.28 5.03
CA ILE A 103 -1.23 28.91 5.72
C ILE A 103 -1.07 28.78 7.25
N ARG A 104 -0.50 27.67 7.73
CA ARG A 104 -0.30 27.38 9.17
C ARG A 104 0.65 28.36 9.92
N PRO A 105 1.83 28.75 9.41
CA PRO A 105 2.80 29.64 10.05
C PRO A 105 2.25 31.06 10.15
N ARG A 106 1.44 31.48 9.17
CA ARG A 106 0.85 32.81 9.12
C ARG A 106 -0.22 32.97 10.19
N SER A 107 -1.00 31.91 10.43
CA SER A 107 -1.94 31.83 11.55
C SER A 107 -1.21 31.84 12.90
N SER A 108 -0.17 31.02 13.10
CA SER A 108 0.56 30.97 14.37
C SER A 108 1.32 32.26 14.68
N ALA A 109 1.93 32.91 13.67
CA ALA A 109 2.59 34.21 13.84
C ALA A 109 1.59 35.32 14.20
N ASN A 110 0.40 35.33 13.56
CA ASN A 110 -0.66 36.27 13.92
C ASN A 110 -1.20 36.00 15.33
N VAL A 111 -1.36 34.73 15.74
CA VAL A 111 -1.77 34.36 17.11
C VAL A 111 -0.70 34.80 18.13
N GLU A 112 0.59 34.63 17.82
CA GLU A 112 1.68 35.06 18.69
C GLU A 112 1.77 36.59 18.81
N LEU A 113 1.57 37.33 17.71
CA LEU A 113 1.52 38.79 17.70
C LEU A 113 0.31 39.34 18.50
N VAL A 114 -0.86 38.71 18.36
CA VAL A 114 -2.07 39.03 19.14
C VAL A 114 -1.87 38.70 20.62
N ALA A 115 -1.20 37.61 20.95
CA ALA A 115 -0.86 37.26 22.34
C ALA A 115 0.11 38.29 22.95
N ARG A 116 1.19 38.66 22.24
CA ARG A 116 2.17 39.67 22.72
C ARG A 116 1.55 41.05 22.89
N THR A 117 0.67 41.48 21.99
CA THR A 117 -0.04 42.77 22.10
C THR A 117 -1.02 42.78 23.28
N ARG A 118 -1.76 41.70 23.52
CA ARG A 118 -2.62 41.56 24.72
C ARG A 118 -1.83 41.59 26.03
N ILE A 119 -0.67 40.94 26.10
CA ILE A 119 0.19 40.96 27.30
C ILE A 119 0.74 42.38 27.57
N ARG A 120 1.18 43.12 26.53
CA ARG A 120 1.60 44.52 26.68
C ARG A 120 0.47 45.48 27.07
N ALA A 121 -0.75 45.24 26.61
CA ALA A 121 -1.91 46.04 27.04
C ALA A 121 -2.24 45.79 28.51
N ARG A 122 -2.17 44.53 28.98
CA ARG A 122 -2.44 44.15 30.37
C ARG A 122 -1.39 44.70 31.35
N GLY A 123 -0.11 44.72 30.98
CA GLY A 123 0.97 45.26 31.83
C GLY A 123 0.90 46.77 32.06
N ARG A 124 0.33 47.54 31.12
CA ARG A 124 0.13 49.00 31.29
C ARG A 124 -1.03 49.38 32.20
N ASN A 125 -1.99 48.46 32.43
CA ASN A 125 -3.13 48.68 33.33
C ASN A 125 -2.85 48.31 34.80
N ILE A 126 -1.65 47.83 35.12
CA ILE A 126 -1.25 47.43 36.49
C ILE A 126 -0.40 48.52 37.18
N LEU A 127 0.12 49.48 36.41
CA LEU A 127 1.00 50.55 36.90
C LEU A 127 0.27 51.86 37.28
N ILE A 128 -1.06 51.83 37.39
CA ILE A 128 -1.87 52.97 37.85
C ILE A 128 -2.71 52.51 39.04
N PHE A 129 -2.07 52.32 40.18
CA PHE A 129 -2.64 52.42 41.53
C PHE A 129 -1.52 52.70 42.53
#